data_AF-A0A397FKK4-F1
#
_entry.id   AF-A0A397FKK4-F1
#
_cell.length_a   1.000
_cell.length_b   1.000
_cell.length_c   1.000
_cell.angle_alpha   90.00
_cell.angle_beta   90.00
_cell.angle_gamma   90.00
#
_symmetry.space_group_name_H-M   'P 1'
#
loop_
_entity.id
_entity.type
_entity.pdbx_description
1 polymer ?
#
loop_
_entity_poly.entity_id
_entity_poly.type
_entity_poly.pdbx_seq_one_letter_code
_entity_poly.pdbx_strand_id
1 'polypeptide(L)'
;MLNVGNKSNARQQVQRRSAAHYRYALSMYQDAPVVEVTLEEFESYSIDRLHVLKTVEMHRVRGGNPRETEVKVDKALNMYLPMRTSEDREKDQLSHFILRMAFCHTEELRRWFLAHESYLFKHRLDRATREDKMHFMRTNGLIYEQLSKQLAVAFRKFGGSAASRDDRLMPVLKNLAKHHIGPDYSTAPVASGNAITAAMVDGLSKTSMPLCMKSLHLALTTQSHLKHGGRMQYGLFLKGMGLQLDDAIEFWRKEFCKKINVDDFNKKYAYNIRHNYGKEGKRKDYTPLNCMKIITSDPPKQGEYH
;
A
#
# COMPACT_ATOMS: atom_id res chain seq x y z
N MET A 1 10.66 -3.09 55.01
CA MET A 1 11.26 -4.27 54.36
C MET A 1 10.75 -4.33 52.92
N LEU A 2 11.47 -3.72 51.99
CA LEU A 2 11.14 -3.79 50.55
C LEU A 2 11.82 -5.01 49.96
N ASN A 3 11.03 -5.85 49.30
CA ASN A 3 11.35 -7.20 48.88
C ASN A 3 12.48 -7.20 47.82
N VAL A 4 13.72 -7.53 48.22
CA VAL A 4 14.94 -7.58 47.37
C VAL A 4 15.06 -8.93 46.63
N GLY A 5 13.95 -9.48 46.16
CA GLY A 5 13.89 -10.87 45.69
C GLY A 5 13.22 -11.04 44.32
N ASN A 6 13.68 -10.35 43.26
CA ASN A 6 13.28 -10.74 41.89
C ASN A 6 14.11 -10.19 40.70
N LYS A 7 15.27 -9.55 40.92
CA LYS A 7 16.09 -9.02 39.80
C LYS A 7 16.76 -10.11 38.96
N SER A 8 17.08 -11.25 39.58
CA SER A 8 17.67 -12.43 38.93
C SER A 8 16.71 -13.12 37.97
N ASN A 9 15.44 -13.30 38.37
CA ASN A 9 14.40 -13.87 37.50
C ASN A 9 14.07 -12.94 36.33
N ALA A 10 14.00 -11.62 36.53
CA ALA A 10 13.77 -10.67 35.45
C ALA A 10 14.92 -10.68 34.42
N ARG A 11 16.19 -10.70 34.88
CA ARG A 11 17.36 -10.85 33.99
C ARG A 11 17.36 -12.18 33.25
N GLN A 12 17.03 -13.30 33.92
CA GLN A 12 16.93 -14.61 33.27
C GLN A 12 15.77 -14.70 32.27
N GLN A 13 14.63 -14.05 32.54
CA GLN A 13 13.50 -14.00 31.61
C GLN A 13 13.79 -13.14 30.37
N VAL A 14 14.54 -12.04 30.54
CA VAL A 14 15.03 -11.19 29.45
C VAL A 14 16.08 -11.95 28.62
N GLN A 15 17.04 -12.64 29.23
CA GLN A 15 18.03 -13.47 28.52
C GLN A 15 17.37 -14.64 27.76
N ARG A 16 16.36 -15.31 28.34
CA ARG A 16 15.62 -16.38 27.65
C ARG A 16 14.78 -15.86 26.47
N ARG A 17 14.23 -14.64 26.55
CA ARG A 17 13.56 -13.97 25.42
C ARG A 17 14.56 -13.56 24.32
N SER A 18 15.74 -13.10 24.72
CA SER A 18 16.85 -12.72 23.83
C SER A 18 17.32 -13.90 22.97
N ALA A 19 17.56 -15.06 23.58
CA ALA A 19 18.04 -16.25 22.88
C ALA A 19 17.08 -16.80 21.81
N ALA A 20 15.77 -16.63 22.00
CA ALA A 20 14.77 -17.00 20.98
C ALA A 20 14.74 -16.00 19.80
N HIS A 21 15.08 -14.74 20.05
CA HIS A 21 15.05 -13.66 19.04
C HIS A 21 16.15 -13.84 17.98
N TYR A 22 17.31 -14.39 18.36
CA TYR A 22 18.42 -14.67 17.45
C TYR A 22 18.27 -15.97 16.65
N ARG A 23 17.19 -16.73 16.86
CA ARG A 23 16.96 -17.97 16.11
C ARG A 23 16.64 -17.74 14.63
N TYR A 24 16.09 -16.57 14.26
CA TYR A 24 15.70 -16.24 12.88
C TYR A 24 16.41 -14.99 12.36
N ALA A 25 16.71 -14.95 11.06
CA ALA A 25 17.57 -13.91 10.48
C ALA A 25 16.81 -12.62 10.12
N LEU A 26 15.48 -12.66 10.02
CA LEU A 26 14.64 -11.50 9.74
C LEU A 26 14.17 -10.85 11.04
N SER A 27 14.42 -9.56 11.20
CA SER A 27 13.97 -8.76 12.36
C SER A 27 13.44 -7.39 11.90
N MET A 28 12.50 -6.85 12.67
CA MET A 28 12.01 -5.47 12.52
C MET A 28 12.82 -4.46 13.35
N TYR A 29 13.82 -4.92 14.11
CA TYR A 29 14.64 -4.08 14.99
C TYR A 29 13.78 -3.20 15.91
N GLN A 30 12.77 -3.80 16.55
CA GLN A 30 11.84 -3.10 17.44
C GLN A 30 12.50 -2.78 18.78
N ASP A 31 13.14 -3.78 19.38
CA ASP A 31 13.76 -3.67 20.70
C ASP A 31 15.28 -3.58 20.60
N ALA A 32 15.88 -2.66 21.36
CA ALA A 32 17.32 -2.54 21.47
C ALA A 32 17.89 -3.75 22.22
N PRO A 33 19.00 -4.34 21.76
CA PRO A 33 19.63 -5.46 22.46
C PRO A 33 20.23 -4.98 23.79
N VAL A 34 20.03 -5.76 24.86
CA VAL A 34 20.61 -5.50 26.19
C VAL A 34 21.85 -6.36 26.35
N VAL A 35 22.94 -5.96 25.69
CA VAL A 35 24.22 -6.67 25.65
C VAL A 35 25.33 -5.69 26.04
N GLU A 36 26.30 -6.14 26.84
CA GLU A 36 27.53 -5.38 27.11
C GLU A 36 28.51 -5.61 25.96
N VAL A 37 29.01 -4.54 25.36
CA VAL A 37 30.00 -4.59 24.28
C VAL A 37 31.17 -3.66 24.58
N THR A 38 32.35 -4.04 24.12
CA THR A 38 33.53 -3.19 24.17
C THR A 38 33.42 -2.02 23.17
N LEU A 39 34.20 -0.98 23.38
CA LEU A 39 34.25 0.16 22.44
C LEU A 39 34.74 -0.27 21.05
N GLU A 40 35.70 -1.21 21.00
CA GLU A 40 36.24 -1.76 19.75
C GLU A 40 35.17 -2.54 18.97
N GLU A 41 34.38 -3.38 19.65
CA GLU A 41 33.25 -4.09 19.02
C GLU A 41 32.17 -3.11 18.55
N PHE A 42 31.86 -2.10 19.36
CA PHE A 42 30.90 -1.07 19.01
C PHE A 42 31.30 -0.36 17.70
N GLU A 43 32.56 0.05 17.59
CA GLU A 43 33.10 0.69 16.40
C GLU A 43 33.10 -0.27 15.21
N SER A 44 33.69 -1.46 15.36
CA SER A 44 33.79 -2.48 14.31
C SER A 44 32.41 -2.85 13.74
N TYR A 45 31.41 -3.09 14.60
CA TYR A 45 30.07 -3.50 14.16
C TYR A 45 29.38 -2.40 13.37
N SER A 46 29.58 -1.13 13.76
CA SER A 46 29.03 0.02 13.07
C SER A 46 29.65 0.20 11.67
N ILE A 47 30.97 0.02 11.57
CA ILE A 47 31.73 0.13 10.31
C ILE A 47 31.31 -0.97 9.34
N ASP A 48 31.19 -2.21 9.82
CA ASP A 48 30.80 -3.36 9.00
C ASP A 48 29.40 -3.17 8.39
N ARG A 49 28.42 -2.70 9.18
CA ARG A 49 27.09 -2.38 8.66
C ARG A 49 27.14 -1.20 7.69
N LEU A 50 27.93 -0.18 7.98
CA LEU A 50 28.07 0.98 7.10
C LEU A 50 28.66 0.58 5.74
N HIS A 51 29.62 -0.35 5.69
CA HIS A 51 30.14 -0.91 4.45
C HIS A 51 29.04 -1.58 3.61
N VAL A 52 28.14 -2.34 4.23
CA VAL A 52 27.00 -2.94 3.54
C VAL A 52 26.07 -1.87 2.98
N LEU A 53 25.68 -0.87 3.79
CA LEU A 53 24.77 0.20 3.35
C LEU A 53 25.38 1.08 2.25
N LYS A 54 26.68 1.36 2.33
CA LYS A 54 27.43 2.08 1.28
C LYS A 54 27.53 1.26 -0.01
N THR A 55 27.68 -0.06 0.08
CA THR A 55 27.64 -0.94 -1.09
C THR A 55 26.29 -0.85 -1.80
N VAL A 56 25.19 -0.81 -1.05
CA VAL A 56 23.83 -0.61 -1.59
C VAL A 56 23.71 0.76 -2.28
N GLU A 57 24.21 1.83 -1.64
CA GLU A 57 24.18 3.19 -2.18
C GLU A 57 24.88 3.30 -3.54
N MET A 58 26.14 2.86 -3.59
CA MET A 58 26.99 3.00 -4.79
C MET A 58 26.37 2.36 -6.03
N HIS A 59 25.66 1.25 -5.86
CA HIS A 59 25.07 0.50 -6.96
C HIS A 59 23.66 1.00 -7.34
N ARG A 60 22.97 1.67 -6.42
CA ARG A 60 21.69 2.33 -6.71
C ARG A 60 21.88 3.62 -7.50
N VAL A 61 22.91 4.41 -7.18
CA VAL A 61 23.23 5.68 -7.87
C VAL A 61 23.78 5.46 -9.27
N ARG A 62 24.57 4.39 -9.47
CA ARG A 62 25.22 4.10 -10.76
C ARG A 62 24.29 3.53 -11.83
N GLY A 63 23.00 3.31 -11.55
CA GLY A 63 22.03 2.77 -12.52
C GLY A 63 22.41 1.38 -13.06
N GLY A 64 23.16 0.59 -12.29
CA GLY A 64 23.67 -0.70 -12.71
C GLY A 64 22.57 -1.76 -12.85
N ASN A 65 22.91 -2.89 -13.49
CA ASN A 65 22.00 -4.02 -13.60
C ASN A 65 21.55 -4.48 -12.19
N PRO A 66 20.23 -4.61 -11.91
CA PRO A 66 19.73 -5.06 -10.63
C PRO A 66 20.36 -6.38 -10.15
N ARG A 67 20.58 -7.34 -11.06
CA ARG A 67 21.17 -8.65 -10.71
C ARG A 67 22.62 -8.52 -10.26
N GLU A 68 23.40 -7.64 -10.88
CA GLU A 68 24.78 -7.41 -10.48
C GLU A 68 24.87 -6.73 -9.11
N THR A 69 23.93 -5.81 -8.85
CA THR A 69 23.78 -5.15 -7.56
C THR A 69 23.52 -6.18 -6.46
N GLU A 70 22.57 -7.09 -6.69
CA GLU A 70 22.24 -8.16 -5.73
C GLU A 70 23.46 -9.04 -5.39
N VAL A 71 24.23 -9.47 -6.40
CA VAL A 71 25.43 -10.29 -6.19
C VAL A 71 26.48 -9.57 -5.33
N LYS A 72 26.67 -8.26 -5.54
CA LYS A 72 27.63 -7.47 -4.75
C LYS A 72 27.14 -7.25 -3.32
N VAL A 73 25.85 -7.01 -3.14
CA VAL A 73 25.23 -6.91 -1.81
C VAL A 73 25.33 -8.24 -1.07
N ASP A 74 25.12 -9.38 -1.74
CA ASP A 74 25.33 -10.71 -1.15
C ASP A 74 26.77 -10.93 -0.71
N LYS A 75 27.74 -10.51 -1.53
CA LYS A 75 29.16 -10.60 -1.18
C LYS A 75 29.49 -9.76 0.05
N ALA A 76 29.01 -8.52 0.11
CA ALA A 76 29.20 -7.63 1.26
C ALA A 76 28.54 -8.20 2.52
N LEU A 77 27.33 -8.75 2.41
CA LEU A 77 26.64 -9.39 3.53
C LEU A 77 27.42 -10.58 4.08
N ASN A 78 27.89 -11.48 3.20
CA ASN A 78 28.67 -12.64 3.63
C ASN A 78 30.00 -12.26 4.31
N MET A 79 30.54 -11.08 4.00
CA MET A 79 31.83 -10.63 4.52
C MET A 79 31.70 -9.86 5.83
N TYR A 80 30.72 -8.96 5.93
CA TYR A 80 30.62 -8.00 7.04
C TYR A 80 29.50 -8.31 8.03
N LEU A 81 28.36 -8.82 7.54
CA LEU A 81 27.17 -9.15 8.34
C LEU A 81 26.64 -10.55 7.99
N PRO A 82 27.45 -11.62 8.17
CA PRO A 82 26.94 -12.97 8.04
C PRO A 82 25.83 -13.18 9.08
N MET A 83 24.79 -13.94 8.73
CA MET A 83 23.63 -14.22 9.61
C MET A 83 23.58 -15.71 9.99
N ARG A 84 24.76 -16.33 10.15
CA ARG A 84 24.92 -17.79 10.26
C ARG A 84 24.76 -18.26 11.70
N THR A 85 25.31 -17.52 12.64
CA THR A 85 25.29 -17.86 14.07
C THR A 85 24.38 -16.93 14.88
N SER A 86 24.27 -17.16 16.19
CA SER A 86 23.61 -16.25 17.12
C SER A 86 24.36 -14.92 17.24
N GLU A 87 25.68 -14.99 17.36
CA GLU A 87 26.58 -13.84 17.56
C GLU A 87 26.54 -12.91 16.33
N ASP A 88 26.51 -13.51 15.15
CA ASP A 88 26.28 -12.86 13.86
C ASP A 88 25.00 -11.98 13.85
N ARG A 89 23.93 -12.49 14.46
CA ARG A 89 22.62 -11.82 14.49
C ARG A 89 22.53 -10.80 15.60
N GLU A 90 23.21 -11.04 16.71
CA GLU A 90 23.45 -10.05 17.75
C GLU A 90 24.22 -8.86 17.19
N LYS A 91 25.30 -9.11 16.45
CA LYS A 91 26.07 -8.09 15.72
C LYS A 91 25.19 -7.32 14.74
N ASP A 92 24.36 -8.00 13.95
CA ASP A 92 23.43 -7.34 13.04
C ASP A 92 22.43 -6.44 13.79
N GLN A 93 21.79 -6.94 14.85
CA GLN A 93 20.85 -6.14 15.61
C GLN A 93 21.54 -4.94 16.28
N LEU A 94 22.69 -5.15 16.91
CA LEU A 94 23.40 -4.08 17.61
C LEU A 94 23.91 -3.01 16.64
N SER A 95 24.57 -3.41 15.55
CA SER A 95 25.05 -2.48 14.52
C SER A 95 23.93 -1.61 13.95
N HIS A 96 22.70 -2.14 13.79
CA HIS A 96 21.55 -1.35 13.38
C HIS A 96 21.24 -0.22 14.36
N PHE A 97 21.19 -0.52 15.66
CA PHE A 97 20.91 0.46 16.71
C PHE A 97 22.04 1.47 16.87
N ILE A 98 23.30 1.06 16.70
CA ILE A 98 24.45 1.97 16.67
C ILE A 98 24.29 2.99 15.54
N LEU A 99 23.98 2.53 14.33
CA LEU A 99 23.77 3.43 13.20
C LEU A 99 22.51 4.30 13.36
N ARG A 100 21.45 3.84 14.04
CA ARG A 100 20.32 4.71 14.39
C ARG A 100 20.78 5.93 15.19
N MET A 101 21.65 5.74 16.18
CA MET A 101 22.19 6.85 16.98
C MET A 101 23.08 7.77 16.15
N ALA A 102 23.90 7.23 15.26
CA ALA A 102 24.77 8.05 14.40
C ALA A 102 23.98 8.88 13.37
N PHE A 103 22.95 8.30 12.75
CA PHE A 103 22.22 8.90 11.62
C PHE A 103 20.92 9.62 12.01
N CYS A 104 20.55 9.69 13.30
CA CYS A 104 19.31 10.34 13.73
C CYS A 104 19.38 11.88 13.81
N HIS A 105 20.52 12.51 13.54
CA HIS A 105 20.72 13.94 13.81
C HIS A 105 20.01 14.87 12.82
N THR A 106 20.08 14.57 11.53
CA THR A 106 19.48 15.40 10.47
C THR A 106 18.47 14.62 9.64
N GLU A 107 17.53 15.31 9.00
CA GLU A 107 16.54 14.66 8.14
C GLU A 107 17.17 13.96 6.95
N GLU A 108 18.22 14.55 6.36
CA GLU A 108 18.97 13.97 5.26
C GLU A 108 19.62 12.63 5.66
N LEU A 109 20.30 12.59 6.81
CA LEU A 109 20.91 11.36 7.32
C LEU A 109 19.85 10.29 7.64
N ARG A 110 18.71 10.69 8.23
CA ARG A 110 17.59 9.78 8.49
C ARG A 110 17.03 9.19 7.20
N ARG A 111 16.76 10.02 6.19
CA ARG A 111 16.26 9.58 4.89
C ARG A 111 17.25 8.65 4.21
N TRP A 112 18.54 8.98 4.26
CA TRP A 112 19.61 8.14 3.74
C TRP A 112 19.60 6.77 4.43
N PHE A 113 19.64 6.73 5.76
CA PHE A 113 19.66 5.49 6.53
C PHE A 113 18.42 4.62 6.26
N LEU A 114 17.22 5.22 6.35
CA LEU A 114 15.96 4.51 6.11
C LEU A 114 15.87 3.91 4.72
N ALA A 115 16.30 4.64 3.68
CA ALA A 115 16.25 4.14 2.31
C ALA A 115 17.14 2.90 2.11
N HIS A 116 18.35 2.90 2.67
CA HIS A 116 19.31 1.80 2.51
C HIS A 116 18.97 0.61 3.41
N GLU A 117 18.50 0.83 4.64
CA GLU A 117 17.99 -0.22 5.51
C GLU A 117 16.74 -0.89 4.95
N SER A 118 15.80 -0.12 4.40
CA SER A 118 14.60 -0.67 3.77
C SER A 118 14.95 -1.55 2.57
N TYR A 119 15.94 -1.13 1.77
CA TYR A 119 16.45 -1.95 0.68
C TYR A 119 17.10 -3.24 1.20
N LEU A 120 17.96 -3.14 2.21
CA LEU A 120 18.62 -4.29 2.79
C LEU A 120 17.62 -5.30 3.37
N PHE A 121 16.61 -4.80 4.08
CA PHE A 121 15.52 -5.63 4.58
C PHE A 121 14.77 -6.33 3.45
N LYS A 122 14.43 -5.62 2.37
CA LYS A 122 13.79 -6.21 1.19
C LYS A 122 14.66 -7.31 0.57
N HIS A 123 15.95 -7.05 0.37
CA HIS A 123 16.91 -8.03 -0.17
C HIS A 123 16.97 -9.30 0.68
N ARG A 124 17.03 -9.16 2.01
CA ARG A 124 16.99 -10.29 2.95
C ARG A 124 15.65 -11.01 2.90
N LEU A 125 14.55 -10.27 2.86
CA LEU A 125 13.21 -10.84 2.77
C LEU A 125 13.05 -11.66 1.50
N ASP A 126 13.46 -11.17 0.33
CA ASP A 126 13.30 -11.89 -0.93
C ASP A 126 14.04 -13.24 -0.91
N ARG A 127 15.23 -13.28 -0.31
CA ARG A 127 16.10 -14.47 -0.22
C ARG A 127 15.81 -15.40 0.96
N ALA A 128 15.03 -14.93 1.94
CA ALA A 128 14.69 -15.71 3.12
C ALA A 128 13.89 -16.97 2.77
N THR A 129 14.11 -18.03 3.54
CA THR A 129 13.39 -19.29 3.36
C THR A 129 11.90 -19.09 3.65
N ARG A 130 11.07 -20.04 3.18
CA ARG A 130 9.64 -20.02 3.51
C ARG A 130 9.41 -20.11 5.02
N GLU A 131 10.24 -20.85 5.75
CA GLU A 131 10.13 -20.95 7.21
C GLU A 131 10.41 -19.61 7.89
N ASP A 132 11.52 -18.95 7.52
CA ASP A 132 11.88 -17.63 8.06
C ASP A 132 10.80 -16.58 7.78
N LYS A 133 10.24 -16.56 6.56
CA LYS A 133 9.15 -15.66 6.18
C LYS A 133 7.90 -15.89 7.02
N MET A 134 7.51 -17.16 7.19
CA MET A 134 6.33 -17.53 8.00
C MET A 134 6.53 -17.18 9.47
N HIS A 135 7.72 -17.44 10.02
CA HIS A 135 8.06 -17.06 11.39
C HIS A 135 8.00 -15.53 11.55
N PHE A 136 8.66 -14.79 10.66
CA PHE A 136 8.65 -13.34 10.66
C PHE A 136 7.22 -12.77 10.61
N MET A 137 6.36 -13.28 9.73
CA MET A 137 4.96 -12.88 9.65
C MET A 137 4.23 -13.11 10.97
N ARG A 138 4.32 -14.33 11.53
CA ARG A 138 3.65 -14.69 12.78
C ARG A 138 4.11 -13.82 13.95
N THR A 139 5.42 -13.61 14.10
CA THR A 139 6.01 -12.85 15.21
C THR A 139 5.62 -11.37 15.15
N ASN A 140 5.40 -10.83 13.94
CA ASN A 140 4.98 -9.43 13.75
C ASN A 140 3.46 -9.27 13.63
N GLY A 141 2.67 -10.27 14.04
CA GLY A 141 1.20 -10.20 14.03
C GLY A 141 0.57 -10.21 12.63
N LEU A 142 1.34 -10.54 11.60
CA LEU A 142 0.83 -10.76 10.25
C LEU A 142 0.28 -12.18 10.18
N ILE A 143 -1.04 -12.29 10.29
CA ILE A 143 -1.75 -13.57 10.18
C ILE A 143 -1.70 -14.03 8.73
N TYR A 144 -0.62 -14.72 8.38
CA TYR A 144 -0.47 -15.47 7.14
C TYR A 144 -0.62 -16.95 7.43
N GLU A 145 -1.77 -17.37 7.95
CA GLU A 145 -2.14 -18.77 7.83
C GLU A 145 -2.54 -19.02 6.39
N GLN A 146 -2.31 -20.25 5.90
CA GLN A 146 -2.60 -20.65 4.52
C GLN A 146 -4.11 -20.58 4.26
N LEU A 147 -4.63 -19.37 4.08
CA LEU A 147 -6.01 -19.06 3.78
C LEU A 147 -6.42 -19.86 2.55
N SER A 148 -5.52 -20.05 1.59
CA SER A 148 -5.72 -20.94 0.44
C SER A 148 -6.01 -22.40 0.82
N LYS A 149 -5.28 -22.98 1.78
CA LYS A 149 -5.54 -24.36 2.24
C LYS A 149 -6.82 -24.45 3.06
N GLN A 150 -7.05 -23.49 3.97
CA GLN A 150 -8.27 -23.47 4.79
C GLN A 150 -9.51 -23.23 3.94
N LEU A 151 -9.46 -22.33 2.96
CA LEU A 151 -10.52 -22.11 1.97
C LEU A 151 -10.76 -23.36 1.13
N ALA A 152 -9.70 -24.05 0.67
CA ALA A 152 -9.86 -25.31 -0.07
C ALA A 152 -10.48 -26.42 0.80
N VAL A 153 -10.13 -26.51 2.08
CA VAL A 153 -10.77 -27.43 3.03
C VAL A 153 -12.23 -27.05 3.27
N ALA A 154 -12.52 -25.77 3.48
CA ALA A 154 -13.88 -25.27 3.68
C ALA A 154 -14.76 -25.52 2.45
N PHE A 155 -14.26 -25.26 1.24
CA PHE A 155 -14.98 -25.51 -0.01
C PHE A 155 -15.25 -27.01 -0.23
N ARG A 156 -14.27 -27.88 0.05
CA ARG A 156 -14.48 -29.34 -0.03
C ARG A 156 -15.49 -29.84 0.99
N LYS A 157 -15.42 -29.36 2.24
CA LYS A 157 -16.39 -29.71 3.28
C LYS A 157 -17.78 -29.20 2.95
N PHE A 158 -17.90 -27.98 2.43
CA PHE A 158 -19.16 -27.43 1.95
C PHE A 158 -19.72 -28.26 0.80
N GLY A 159 -18.91 -28.56 -0.23
CA GLY A 159 -19.29 -29.36 -1.39
C GLY A 159 -19.79 -30.76 -1.03
N GLY A 160 -19.29 -31.36 0.05
CA GLY A 160 -19.77 -32.65 0.59
C GLY A 160 -20.94 -32.57 1.58
N SER A 161 -21.40 -31.37 1.94
CA SER A 161 -22.47 -31.18 2.94
C SER A 161 -23.86 -31.31 2.33
N ALA A 162 -24.89 -31.54 3.16
CA ALA A 162 -26.28 -31.50 2.69
C ALA A 162 -26.68 -30.11 2.16
N ALA A 163 -26.03 -29.05 2.64
CA ALA A 163 -26.28 -27.68 2.20
C ALA A 163 -25.80 -27.41 0.76
N SER A 164 -24.75 -28.07 0.26
CA SER A 164 -24.32 -27.86 -1.14
C SER A 164 -25.28 -28.46 -2.17
N ARG A 165 -26.18 -29.36 -1.74
CA ARG A 165 -27.22 -29.96 -2.60
C ARG A 165 -28.42 -29.04 -2.81
N ASP A 166 -28.50 -27.94 -2.06
CA ASP A 166 -29.52 -26.91 -2.27
C ASP A 166 -29.05 -25.94 -3.35
N ASP A 167 -29.61 -26.07 -4.55
CA ASP A 167 -29.28 -25.25 -5.72
C ASP A 167 -29.52 -23.75 -5.48
N ARG A 168 -30.27 -23.36 -4.45
CA ARG A 168 -30.52 -21.96 -4.07
C ARG A 168 -29.36 -21.32 -3.33
N LEU A 169 -28.52 -22.11 -2.64
CA LEU A 169 -27.42 -21.58 -1.82
C LEU A 169 -26.24 -21.09 -2.65
N MET A 170 -25.96 -21.71 -3.80
CA MET A 170 -24.85 -21.29 -4.68
C MET A 170 -25.03 -19.89 -5.27
N PRO A 171 -26.22 -19.49 -5.77
CA PRO A 171 -26.50 -18.11 -6.15
C PRO A 171 -26.32 -17.11 -5.01
N VAL A 172 -26.78 -17.44 -3.78
CA VAL A 172 -26.66 -16.56 -2.61
C VAL A 172 -25.18 -16.34 -2.26
N LEU A 173 -24.37 -17.39 -2.17
CA LEU A 173 -22.93 -17.28 -1.90
C LEU A 173 -22.20 -16.48 -2.98
N LYS A 174 -22.53 -16.70 -4.26
CA LYS A 174 -21.98 -15.94 -5.39
C LYS A 174 -22.35 -14.45 -5.33
N ASN A 175 -23.54 -14.13 -4.87
CA ASN A 175 -24.00 -12.74 -4.75
C ASN A 175 -23.45 -12.08 -3.48
N LEU A 176 -23.25 -12.82 -2.39
CA LEU A 176 -22.70 -12.30 -1.14
C LEU A 176 -21.34 -11.63 -1.34
N ALA A 177 -20.47 -12.25 -2.15
CA ALA A 177 -19.15 -11.70 -2.48
C ALA A 177 -19.20 -10.45 -3.38
N LYS A 178 -20.33 -10.18 -4.04
CA LYS A 178 -20.51 -9.06 -4.97
C LYS A 178 -21.13 -7.84 -4.31
N HIS A 179 -21.84 -8.02 -3.19
CA HIS A 179 -22.53 -6.93 -2.52
C HIS A 179 -21.63 -6.26 -1.47
N HIS A 180 -21.48 -4.94 -1.60
CA HIS A 180 -20.90 -4.13 -0.54
C HIS A 180 -21.93 -4.01 0.60
N ILE A 181 -21.56 -4.44 1.80
CA ILE A 181 -22.34 -4.19 3.01
C ILE A 181 -21.89 -2.83 3.54
N GLY A 182 -22.57 -1.77 3.10
CA GLY A 182 -22.33 -0.40 3.52
C GLY A 182 -23.51 0.49 3.13
N PRO A 183 -23.71 1.66 3.77
CA PRO A 183 -24.76 2.58 3.40
C PRO A 183 -24.56 3.04 1.94
N ASP A 184 -25.58 2.88 1.11
CA ASP A 184 -25.55 3.41 -0.26
C ASP A 184 -25.84 4.91 -0.23
N TYR A 185 -24.78 5.72 -0.14
CA TYR A 185 -24.89 7.18 -0.14
C TYR A 185 -25.28 7.75 -1.52
N SER A 186 -25.40 6.91 -2.56
CA SER A 186 -25.79 7.34 -3.92
C SER A 186 -27.18 7.95 -4.00
N THR A 187 -28.04 7.69 -2.99
CA THR A 187 -29.41 8.21 -2.90
C THR A 187 -29.60 9.24 -1.80
N ALA A 188 -28.54 9.66 -1.11
CA ALA A 188 -28.66 10.69 -0.09
C ALA A 188 -29.13 12.01 -0.75
N PRO A 189 -30.18 12.66 -0.24
CA PRO A 189 -30.61 13.94 -0.78
C PRO A 189 -29.45 14.94 -0.63
N VAL A 190 -29.00 15.48 -1.75
CA VAL A 190 -27.99 16.56 -1.77
C VAL A 190 -28.61 17.73 -1.02
N ALA A 191 -28.06 18.05 0.16
CA ALA A 191 -28.56 19.13 1.00
C ALA A 191 -28.60 20.43 0.18
N SER A 192 -29.79 21.02 0.05
CA SER A 192 -30.12 22.11 -0.87
C SER A 192 -29.41 23.45 -0.59
N GLY A 193 -28.42 23.48 0.31
CA GLY A 193 -27.77 24.70 0.80
C GLY A 193 -26.34 24.96 0.30
N ASN A 194 -25.62 23.96 -0.22
CA ASN A 194 -24.23 24.13 -0.66
C ASN A 194 -24.03 23.56 -2.08
N ALA A 195 -24.38 24.34 -3.10
CA ALA A 195 -24.12 23.97 -4.49
C ALA A 195 -22.59 23.92 -4.73
N ILE A 196 -22.08 22.74 -5.11
CA ILE A 196 -20.69 22.59 -5.54
C ILE A 196 -20.57 23.24 -6.92
N THR A 197 -19.63 24.17 -7.08
CA THR A 197 -19.35 24.84 -8.37
C THR A 197 -18.15 24.23 -9.07
N ALA A 198 -17.98 24.53 -10.36
CA ALA A 198 -16.83 24.07 -11.15
C ALA A 198 -15.46 24.44 -10.53
N ALA A 199 -15.36 25.61 -9.89
CA ALA A 199 -14.14 26.10 -9.26
C ALA A 199 -13.76 25.35 -7.96
N MET A 200 -14.74 24.79 -7.26
CA MET A 200 -14.50 24.06 -6.00
C MET A 200 -13.89 22.68 -6.21
N VAL A 201 -14.05 22.10 -7.41
CA VAL A 201 -13.68 20.71 -7.72
C VAL A 201 -12.19 20.45 -7.47
N ASP A 202 -11.30 21.37 -7.84
CA ASP A 202 -9.85 21.21 -7.64
C ASP A 202 -9.46 21.17 -6.16
N GLY A 203 -10.14 21.97 -5.33
CA GLY A 203 -9.94 21.98 -3.88
C GLY A 203 -10.44 20.69 -3.24
N LEU A 204 -11.66 20.28 -3.59
CA LEU A 204 -12.29 19.04 -3.11
C LEU A 204 -11.51 17.79 -3.51
N SER A 205 -10.89 17.81 -4.69
CA SER A 205 -9.99 16.75 -5.15
C SER A 205 -8.87 16.48 -4.15
N LYS A 206 -8.26 17.51 -3.58
CA LYS A 206 -7.12 17.35 -2.66
C LYS A 206 -7.56 16.84 -1.29
N THR A 207 -8.66 17.37 -0.76
CA THR A 207 -9.05 17.17 0.64
C THR A 207 -10.06 16.04 0.84
N SER A 208 -10.97 15.82 -0.11
CA SER A 208 -12.20 15.06 0.14
C SER A 208 -12.40 13.86 -0.79
N MET A 209 -11.83 13.88 -2.00
CA MET A 209 -12.00 12.78 -2.95
C MET A 209 -11.21 11.52 -2.55
N PRO A 210 -11.79 10.31 -2.73
CA PRO A 210 -11.06 9.06 -2.57
C PRO A 210 -10.01 8.86 -3.66
N LEU A 211 -9.07 7.93 -3.46
CA LEU A 211 -7.92 7.70 -4.35
C LEU A 211 -8.31 7.44 -5.82
N CYS A 212 -9.37 6.66 -6.07
CA CYS A 212 -9.85 6.39 -7.43
C CYS A 212 -10.26 7.66 -8.17
N MET A 213 -10.90 8.61 -7.49
CA MET A 213 -11.34 9.88 -8.08
C MET A 213 -10.20 10.91 -8.14
N LYS A 214 -9.28 10.90 -7.15
CA LYS A 214 -8.04 11.69 -7.19
C LYS A 214 -7.17 11.34 -8.39
N SER A 215 -7.04 10.04 -8.71
CA SER A 215 -6.28 9.58 -9.88
C SER A 215 -6.89 10.09 -11.18
N LEU A 216 -8.22 9.98 -11.33
CA LEU A 216 -8.95 10.50 -12.48
C LEU A 216 -8.86 12.02 -12.61
N HIS A 217 -8.98 12.75 -11.50
CA HIS A 217 -8.83 14.19 -11.47
C HIS A 217 -7.42 14.60 -11.92
N LEU A 218 -6.37 14.00 -11.34
CA LEU A 218 -4.98 14.28 -11.71
C LEU A 218 -4.71 13.97 -13.18
N ALA A 219 -5.19 12.83 -13.68
CA ALA A 219 -5.06 12.47 -15.09
C ALA A 219 -5.75 13.49 -15.99
N LEU A 220 -6.98 13.92 -15.64
CA LEU A 220 -7.71 14.94 -16.37
C LEU A 220 -6.97 16.27 -16.42
N THR A 221 -6.50 16.79 -15.28
CA THR A 221 -5.83 18.09 -15.22
C THR A 221 -4.47 18.10 -15.90
N THR A 222 -3.80 16.95 -15.92
CA THR A 222 -2.45 16.81 -16.51
C THR A 222 -2.52 16.54 -18.01
N GLN A 223 -3.47 15.72 -18.46
CA GLN A 223 -3.57 15.28 -19.85
C GLN A 223 -4.60 16.06 -20.65
N SER A 224 -5.44 16.84 -19.97
CA SER A 224 -6.57 17.57 -20.56
C SER A 224 -7.54 16.66 -21.31
N HIS A 225 -7.59 15.37 -20.92
CA HIS A 225 -8.42 14.35 -21.54
C HIS A 225 -8.59 13.16 -20.60
N LEU A 226 -9.71 12.45 -20.74
CA LEU A 226 -9.94 11.13 -20.16
C LEU A 226 -10.60 10.23 -21.20
N LYS A 227 -10.24 8.94 -21.21
CA LYS A 227 -10.92 7.89 -21.99
C LYS A 227 -12.34 7.62 -21.46
N HIS A 228 -13.13 6.86 -22.22
CA HIS A 228 -14.56 6.67 -21.95
C HIS A 228 -14.87 6.19 -20.53
N GLY A 229 -14.20 5.14 -20.04
CA GLY A 229 -14.37 4.61 -18.68
C GLY A 229 -14.10 5.67 -17.61
N GLY A 230 -13.00 6.41 -17.73
CA GLY A 230 -12.66 7.50 -16.81
C GLY A 230 -13.67 8.64 -16.82
N ARG A 231 -14.18 9.05 -18.00
CA ARG A 231 -15.24 10.06 -18.09
C ARG A 231 -16.53 9.61 -17.43
N MET A 232 -16.90 8.34 -17.59
CA MET A 232 -18.10 7.77 -16.96
C MET A 232 -17.96 7.71 -15.44
N GLN A 233 -16.88 7.12 -14.93
CA GLN A 233 -16.65 6.97 -13.49
C GLN A 233 -16.55 8.33 -12.79
N TYR A 234 -15.72 9.23 -13.31
CA TYR A 234 -15.51 10.53 -12.70
C TYR A 234 -16.72 11.45 -12.89
N GLY A 235 -17.33 11.45 -14.08
CA GLY A 235 -18.50 12.29 -14.38
C GLY A 235 -19.70 11.96 -13.50
N LEU A 236 -19.98 10.68 -13.27
CA LEU A 236 -21.07 10.27 -12.38
C LEU A 236 -20.77 10.56 -10.91
N PHE A 237 -19.50 10.46 -10.49
CA PHE A 237 -19.08 10.85 -9.15
C PHE A 237 -19.25 12.36 -8.90
N LEU A 238 -18.85 13.21 -9.85
CA LEU A 238 -19.05 14.67 -9.77
C LEU A 238 -20.53 15.04 -9.66
N LYS A 239 -21.39 14.37 -10.42
CA LYS A 239 -22.84 14.51 -10.28
C LYS A 239 -23.31 14.08 -8.88
N GLY A 240 -22.83 12.95 -8.39
CA GLY A 240 -23.22 12.39 -7.09
C GLY A 240 -22.84 13.26 -5.89
N MET A 241 -21.75 14.03 -5.98
CA MET A 241 -21.41 15.02 -4.95
C MET A 241 -22.26 16.28 -4.99
N GLY A 242 -23.04 16.49 -6.06
CA GLY A 242 -23.94 17.64 -6.21
C GLY A 242 -23.48 18.71 -7.20
N LEU A 243 -22.47 18.43 -8.04
CA LEU A 243 -22.10 19.33 -9.15
C LEU A 243 -23.28 19.41 -10.13
N GLN A 244 -23.76 20.62 -10.42
CA GLN A 244 -24.89 20.80 -11.33
C GLN A 244 -24.46 20.64 -12.79
N LEU A 245 -25.43 20.43 -13.69
CA LEU A 245 -25.14 20.19 -15.11
C LEU A 245 -24.34 21.33 -15.75
N ASP A 246 -24.71 22.57 -15.47
CA ASP A 246 -24.05 23.75 -16.07
C ASP A 246 -22.60 23.86 -15.58
N ASP A 247 -22.36 23.71 -14.27
CA ASP A 247 -21.02 23.63 -13.68
C ASP A 247 -20.21 22.46 -14.21
N ALA A 248 -20.84 21.30 -14.45
CA ALA A 248 -20.17 20.14 -15.01
C ALA A 248 -19.73 20.40 -16.46
N ILE A 249 -20.60 20.99 -17.29
CA ILE A 249 -20.24 21.39 -18.65
C ILE A 249 -19.09 22.39 -18.62
N GLU A 250 -19.14 23.39 -17.73
CA GLU A 250 -18.07 24.36 -17.56
C GLU A 250 -16.75 23.69 -17.16
N PHE A 251 -16.77 22.81 -16.16
CA PHE A 251 -15.60 22.08 -15.67
C PHE A 251 -14.96 21.23 -16.78
N TRP A 252 -15.74 20.39 -17.46
CA TRP A 252 -15.23 19.53 -18.53
C TRP A 252 -14.74 20.34 -19.72
N ARG A 253 -15.43 21.43 -20.07
CA ARG A 253 -15.03 22.34 -21.15
C ARG A 253 -13.70 23.01 -20.84
N LYS A 254 -13.54 23.56 -19.63
CA LYS A 254 -12.29 24.20 -19.16
C LYS A 254 -11.10 23.25 -19.28
N GLU A 255 -11.27 21.99 -18.88
CA GLU A 255 -10.18 21.03 -18.91
C GLU A 255 -9.88 20.50 -20.32
N PHE A 256 -10.90 20.14 -21.10
CA PHE A 256 -10.70 19.58 -22.45
C PHE A 256 -10.24 20.64 -23.45
N CYS A 257 -10.74 21.87 -23.34
CA CYS A 257 -10.42 22.92 -24.31
C CYS A 257 -8.98 23.45 -24.21
N LYS A 258 -8.17 22.93 -23.28
CA LYS A 258 -6.71 23.10 -23.30
C LYS A 258 -6.05 22.41 -24.51
N LYS A 259 -6.72 21.41 -25.12
CA LYS A 259 -6.21 20.64 -26.28
C LYS A 259 -7.14 20.60 -27.49
N ILE A 260 -8.43 20.88 -27.32
CA ILE A 260 -9.42 20.91 -28.41
C ILE A 260 -10.15 22.24 -28.43
N ASN A 261 -10.79 22.60 -29.54
CA ASN A 261 -11.64 23.80 -29.56
C ASN A 261 -13.02 23.52 -28.93
N VAL A 262 -13.76 24.59 -28.66
CA VAL A 262 -15.08 24.53 -28.02
C VAL A 262 -16.11 23.79 -28.88
N ASP A 263 -16.03 23.92 -30.21
CA ASP A 263 -16.97 23.27 -31.12
C ASP A 263 -16.80 21.75 -31.14
N ASP A 264 -15.56 21.26 -31.14
CA ASP A 264 -15.22 19.86 -31.03
C ASP A 264 -15.64 19.29 -29.67
N PHE A 265 -15.49 20.08 -28.61
CA PHE A 265 -15.99 19.70 -27.30
C PHE A 265 -17.51 19.50 -27.31
N ASN A 266 -18.24 20.48 -27.85
CA ASN A 266 -19.69 20.45 -27.94
C ASN A 266 -20.19 19.26 -28.78
N LYS A 267 -19.54 18.99 -29.92
CA LYS A 267 -19.88 17.87 -30.81
C LYS A 267 -19.61 16.50 -30.17
N LYS A 268 -18.47 16.33 -29.48
CA LYS A 268 -17.99 15.01 -29.02
C LYS A 268 -18.38 14.65 -27.60
N TYR A 269 -18.52 15.63 -26.69
CA TYR A 269 -18.59 15.37 -25.25
C TYR A 269 -19.82 15.96 -24.56
N ALA A 270 -20.28 17.15 -24.97
CA ALA A 270 -21.39 17.83 -24.28
C ALA A 270 -22.69 17.00 -24.26
N TYR A 271 -22.96 16.24 -25.32
CA TYR A 271 -24.11 15.33 -25.37
C TYR A 271 -24.05 14.24 -24.29
N ASN A 272 -22.91 13.56 -24.17
CA ASN A 272 -22.72 12.47 -23.19
C ASN A 272 -22.80 12.99 -21.74
N ILE A 273 -22.29 14.20 -21.50
CA ILE A 273 -22.42 14.85 -20.19
C ILE A 273 -23.90 15.09 -19.87
N ARG A 274 -24.66 15.73 -20.77
CA ARG A 274 -26.11 15.95 -20.58
C ARG A 274 -26.90 14.65 -20.38
N HIS A 275 -26.50 13.58 -21.07
CA HIS A 275 -27.09 12.25 -20.92
C HIS A 275 -26.87 11.66 -19.53
N ASN A 276 -25.69 11.83 -18.92
CA ASN A 276 -25.43 11.38 -17.54
C ASN A 276 -26.32 12.07 -16.49
N TYR A 277 -26.79 13.28 -16.78
CA TYR A 277 -27.74 14.05 -15.95
C TYR A 277 -29.21 13.80 -16.32
N GLY A 278 -29.49 12.82 -17.20
CA GLY A 278 -30.86 12.47 -17.58
C GLY A 278 -31.57 13.53 -18.43
N LYS A 279 -30.85 14.51 -18.99
CA LYS A 279 -31.42 15.58 -19.83
C LYS A 279 -31.51 15.22 -21.32
N GLU A 280 -31.02 14.05 -21.71
CA GLU A 280 -30.98 13.55 -23.10
C GLU A 280 -31.41 12.08 -23.19
N GLY A 281 -31.84 11.62 -24.37
CA GLY A 281 -32.16 10.21 -24.64
C GLY A 281 -33.37 9.67 -23.85
N LYS A 282 -33.28 8.44 -23.33
CA LYS A 282 -34.34 7.80 -22.51
C LYS A 282 -34.52 8.42 -21.11
N ARG A 283 -33.85 9.55 -20.81
CA ARG A 283 -33.88 10.25 -19.51
C ARG A 283 -33.56 9.33 -18.32
N LYS A 284 -32.63 8.39 -18.52
CA LYS A 284 -32.18 7.50 -17.45
C LYS A 284 -31.22 8.26 -16.55
N ASP A 285 -31.59 8.41 -15.29
CA ASP A 285 -30.75 9.05 -14.29
C ASP A 285 -29.65 8.09 -13.81
N TYR A 286 -28.45 8.20 -14.38
CA TYR A 286 -27.35 7.30 -14.04
C TYR A 286 -26.82 7.57 -12.63
N THR A 287 -26.78 6.53 -11.79
CA THR A 287 -26.22 6.61 -10.44
C THR A 287 -24.69 6.57 -10.46
N PRO A 288 -24.02 7.23 -9.51
CA PRO A 288 -22.58 7.06 -9.27
C PRO A 288 -22.18 5.58 -9.16
N LEU A 289 -20.96 5.26 -9.60
CA LEU A 289 -20.42 3.92 -9.44
C LEU A 289 -20.03 3.68 -7.98
N ASN A 290 -20.48 2.57 -7.40
CA ASN A 290 -20.01 2.13 -6.08
C ASN A 290 -18.64 1.45 -6.16
N CYS A 291 -17.97 1.31 -5.01
CA CYS A 291 -16.62 0.73 -4.94
C CYS A 291 -16.54 -0.66 -5.56
N MET A 292 -17.52 -1.52 -5.28
CA MET A 292 -17.53 -2.89 -5.83
C MET A 292 -17.62 -2.88 -7.34
N LYS A 293 -18.49 -2.06 -7.93
CA LYS A 293 -18.60 -1.92 -9.37
C LYS A 293 -17.30 -1.44 -9.99
N ILE A 294 -16.59 -0.50 -9.36
CA ILE A 294 -15.28 -0.04 -9.84
C ILE A 294 -14.26 -1.20 -9.76
N ILE A 295 -14.20 -1.93 -8.64
CA ILE A 295 -13.23 -3.01 -8.40
C ILE A 295 -13.45 -4.21 -9.32
N THR A 296 -14.71 -4.57 -9.60
CA THR A 296 -15.04 -5.79 -10.37
C THR A 296 -15.30 -5.53 -11.85
N SER A 297 -15.30 -4.28 -12.30
CA SER A 297 -15.40 -3.96 -13.73
C SER A 297 -14.07 -4.26 -14.44
N ASP A 298 -14.07 -4.15 -15.77
CA ASP A 298 -12.87 -4.37 -16.58
C ASP A 298 -11.71 -3.50 -16.06
N PRO A 299 -10.52 -4.08 -15.84
CA PRO A 299 -9.37 -3.35 -15.33
C PRO A 299 -8.88 -2.31 -16.35
N PRO A 300 -8.33 -1.16 -15.91
CA PRO A 300 -7.87 -0.10 -16.79
C PRO A 300 -6.73 -0.59 -17.69
N LYS A 301 -6.83 -0.28 -18.98
CA LYS A 301 -5.78 -0.53 -19.97
C LYS A 301 -4.74 0.60 -19.98
N GLN A 302 -3.69 0.46 -20.78
CA GLN A 302 -2.68 1.50 -20.94
C GLN A 302 -3.31 2.85 -21.33
N GLY A 303 -2.99 3.90 -20.57
CA GLY A 303 -3.56 5.25 -20.72
C GLY A 303 -4.98 5.41 -20.19
N GLU A 304 -5.51 4.44 -19.43
CA GLU A 304 -6.72 4.57 -18.64
C GLU A 304 -6.36 4.70 -17.15
N TYR A 305 -7.15 5.48 -16.41
CA TYR A 305 -6.84 5.90 -15.03
C TYR A 305 -8.01 5.64 -14.07
N HIS A 306 -8.99 4.83 -14.48
CA HIS A 306 -10.21 4.55 -13.70
C HIS A 306 -10.03 3.35 -12.77
#